data_AF-U1PKX1-F1
#
_entry.id   AF-U1PKX1-F1
#
_cell.length_a   1.000
_cell.length_b   1.000
_cell.length_c   1.000
_cell.angle_alpha   90.00
_cell.angle_beta   90.00
_cell.angle_gamma   90.00
#
_symmetry.space_group_name_H-M   'P 1'
#
loop_
_entity.id
_entity.type
_entity.pdbx_description
1 polymer ?
#
loop_
_entity_poly.entity_id
_entity_poly.type
_entity_poly.pdbx_seq_one_letter_code
_entity_poly.pdbx_strand_id
1 'polypeptide(L)'
;MSDVNTVTLDDNNISDTPFPGLFVEFADDVTTRGNDISVDGNGINVQNSVNVTIAENSISGTNFAGIFVDSVANLSVLSNDVQNAQDNFNDPSGMDITRGSHPHRTPSTTETRQSAAAPHSLVVAVPRTAGTVTPARVPTTASRRLPPPVQT
;
A
#
# COMPACT_ATOMS: atom_id res chain seq x y z
N MET A 1 -1.28 28.89 -15.99
CA MET A 1 -0.51 27.67 -15.68
C MET A 1 -1.19 26.54 -16.43
N SER A 2 -0.48 25.49 -16.86
CA SER A 2 -1.19 24.35 -17.47
C SER A 2 -1.75 23.52 -16.33
N ASP A 3 -2.98 23.82 -15.97
CA ASP A 3 -3.74 23.07 -14.98
C ASP A 3 -3.87 21.64 -15.52
N VAL A 4 -3.52 20.63 -14.71
CA VAL A 4 -3.76 19.24 -15.13
C VAL A 4 -5.27 19.04 -15.05
N ASN A 5 -5.91 19.01 -16.22
CA ASN A 5 -7.37 18.98 -16.29
C ASN A 5 -8.01 17.70 -15.76
N THR A 6 -7.29 16.59 -15.68
CA THR A 6 -7.84 15.32 -15.20
C THR A 6 -6.72 14.41 -14.71
N VAL A 7 -6.88 13.83 -13.53
CA VAL A 7 -5.96 12.83 -12.96
C VAL A 7 -6.76 11.60 -12.56
N THR A 8 -6.32 10.41 -13.01
CA THR A 8 -6.93 9.13 -12.61
C THR A 8 -5.86 8.20 -12.06
N LEU A 9 -6.04 7.76 -10.82
CA LEU A 9 -5.15 6.86 -10.11
C LEU A 9 -5.99 5.69 -9.61
N ASP A 10 -6.07 4.65 -10.44
CA ASP A 10 -6.97 3.52 -10.21
C ASP A 10 -6.19 2.21 -10.02
N ASP A 11 -6.68 1.37 -9.10
CA ASP A 11 -6.29 -0.03 -8.92
C ASP A 11 -4.76 -0.24 -8.72
N ASN A 12 -4.09 0.69 -8.03
CA ASN A 12 -2.67 0.59 -7.71
C ASN A 12 -2.43 -0.13 -6.38
N ASN A 13 -1.30 -0.83 -6.28
CA ASN A 13 -0.80 -1.39 -5.02
C ASN A 13 0.51 -0.68 -4.63
N ILE A 14 0.52 -0.01 -3.48
CA ILE A 14 1.62 0.85 -3.05
C ILE A 14 2.00 0.48 -1.61
N SER A 15 3.22 -0.01 -1.42
CA SER A 15 3.72 -0.43 -0.12
C SER A 15 5.13 0.06 0.19
N ASP A 16 5.49 0.01 1.47
CA ASP A 16 6.88 0.11 1.95
C ASP A 16 7.62 1.40 1.56
N THR A 17 6.91 2.53 1.53
CA THR A 17 7.49 3.85 1.30
C THR A 17 7.32 4.77 2.52
N PRO A 18 8.36 5.58 2.85
CA PRO A 18 8.27 6.61 3.88
C PRO A 18 7.47 7.84 3.45
N PHE A 19 7.12 7.94 2.16
CA PHE A 19 6.40 9.06 1.58
C PHE A 19 4.90 8.78 1.49
N PRO A 20 4.07 9.79 1.12
CA PRO A 20 2.69 9.53 0.80
C PRO A 20 2.54 8.45 -0.28
N GLY A 21 1.52 7.60 -0.15
CA GLY A 21 1.24 6.56 -1.12
C GLY A 21 0.83 7.17 -2.47
N LEU A 22 -0.23 7.99 -2.44
CA LEU A 22 -0.62 8.84 -3.56
C LEU A 22 -0.47 10.31 -3.18
N PHE A 23 0.13 11.09 -4.07
CA PHE A 23 0.29 12.54 -3.91
C PHE A 23 -0.21 13.27 -5.15
N VAL A 24 -1.20 14.14 -4.98
CA VAL A 24 -1.78 14.98 -6.03
C VAL A 24 -1.80 16.42 -5.56
N GLU A 25 -1.32 17.33 -6.40
CA GLU A 25 -1.23 18.75 -6.09
C GLU A 25 -1.53 19.57 -7.36
N PHE A 26 -2.29 20.66 -7.24
CA PHE A 26 -2.64 21.56 -8.34
C PHE A 26 -3.29 20.87 -9.55
N ALA A 27 -4.33 20.07 -9.29
CA ALA A 27 -5.05 19.32 -10.31
C ALA A 27 -6.57 19.57 -10.27
N ASP A 28 -7.19 19.51 -11.45
CA ASP A 28 -8.63 19.49 -11.62
C ASP A 28 -9.09 18.06 -11.95
N ASP A 29 -10.33 17.74 -11.57
CA ASP A 29 -11.01 16.47 -11.88
C ASP A 29 -10.16 15.24 -11.52
N VAL A 30 -9.85 15.11 -10.23
CA VAL A 30 -9.02 14.02 -9.68
C VAL A 30 -9.91 12.85 -9.27
N THR A 31 -9.59 11.65 -9.71
CA THR A 31 -10.19 10.41 -9.25
C THR A 31 -9.13 9.47 -8.72
N THR A 32 -9.29 9.01 -7.48
CA THR A 32 -8.51 7.91 -6.90
C THR A 32 -9.45 6.78 -6.51
N ARG A 33 -9.32 5.61 -7.16
CA ARG A 33 -10.26 4.51 -6.95
C ARG A 33 -9.60 3.14 -6.82
N GLY A 34 -10.06 2.33 -5.87
CA GLY A 34 -9.66 0.91 -5.81
C GLY A 34 -8.19 0.67 -5.46
N ASN A 35 -7.49 1.66 -4.90
CA ASN A 35 -6.07 1.50 -4.56
C ASN A 35 -5.90 0.76 -3.22
N ASP A 36 -4.87 -0.07 -3.12
CA ASP A 36 -4.42 -0.72 -1.90
C ASP A 36 -3.09 -0.10 -1.44
N ILE A 37 -3.11 0.59 -0.31
CA ILE A 37 -2.02 1.46 0.15
C ILE A 37 -1.60 1.06 1.56
N SER A 38 -0.33 0.70 1.72
CA SER A 38 0.29 0.36 3.00
C SER A 38 1.64 1.04 3.16
N VAL A 39 1.66 2.27 3.66
CA VAL A 39 2.84 3.15 3.67
C VAL A 39 3.06 3.79 5.02
N ASP A 40 4.27 4.28 5.30
CA ASP A 40 4.57 4.98 6.54
C ASP A 40 4.10 6.45 6.52
N GLY A 41 3.89 7.04 5.33
CA GLY A 41 3.45 8.42 5.15
C GLY A 41 1.93 8.63 5.30
N ASN A 42 1.39 9.65 4.63
CA ASN A 42 -0.06 9.73 4.38
C ASN A 42 -0.46 8.66 3.37
N GLY A 43 -1.64 8.06 3.47
CA GLY A 43 -2.11 7.11 2.46
C GLY A 43 -2.37 7.81 1.12
N ILE A 44 -3.37 8.68 1.09
CA ILE A 44 -3.71 9.56 -0.03
C ILE A 44 -3.56 11.01 0.43
N ASN A 45 -2.82 11.82 -0.33
CA ASN A 45 -2.58 13.23 -0.04
C ASN A 45 -2.97 14.08 -1.27
N VAL A 46 -4.02 14.88 -1.14
CA VAL A 46 -4.51 15.76 -2.22
C VAL A 46 -4.54 17.21 -1.75
N GLN A 47 -3.90 18.09 -2.49
CA GLN A 47 -3.78 19.51 -2.12
C GLN A 47 -4.14 20.42 -3.29
N ASN A 48 -4.72 21.58 -2.97
CA ASN A 48 -4.94 22.69 -3.92
C ASN A 48 -5.61 22.24 -5.22
N SER A 49 -6.67 21.44 -5.10
CA SER A 49 -7.31 20.74 -6.21
C SER A 49 -8.82 20.95 -6.22
N VAL A 50 -9.46 20.72 -7.37
CA VAL A 50 -10.90 20.91 -7.55
C VAL A 50 -11.54 19.67 -8.15
N ASN A 51 -12.78 19.36 -7.75
CA ASN A 51 -13.55 18.20 -8.21
C ASN A 51 -12.83 16.88 -7.95
N VAL A 52 -12.60 16.57 -6.67
CA VAL A 52 -11.82 15.41 -6.25
C VAL A 52 -12.77 14.30 -5.78
N THR A 53 -12.58 13.09 -6.31
CA THR A 53 -13.25 11.87 -5.85
C THR A 53 -12.23 10.88 -5.32
N ILE A 54 -12.37 10.51 -4.04
CA ILE A 54 -11.58 9.47 -3.39
C ILE A 54 -12.54 8.34 -3.02
N ALA A 55 -12.49 7.23 -3.76
CA ALA A 55 -13.48 6.16 -3.63
C ALA A 55 -12.88 4.77 -3.52
N GLU A 56 -13.45 3.90 -2.68
CA GLU A 56 -13.14 2.45 -2.70
C GLU A 56 -11.65 2.11 -2.47
N ASN A 57 -10.90 2.95 -1.76
CA ASN A 57 -9.49 2.67 -1.45
C ASN A 57 -9.36 1.91 -0.13
N SER A 58 -8.41 0.98 -0.08
CA SER A 58 -7.93 0.29 1.11
C SER A 58 -6.63 0.95 1.57
N ILE A 59 -6.62 1.51 2.77
CA ILE A 59 -5.48 2.27 3.29
C ILE A 59 -5.14 1.78 4.69
N SER A 60 -3.87 1.39 4.88
CA SER A 60 -3.38 0.92 6.17
C SER A 60 -1.93 1.31 6.45
N GLY A 61 -1.49 1.12 7.69
CA GLY A 61 -0.07 1.24 8.06
C GLY A 61 0.49 2.66 8.10
N THR A 62 -0.34 3.68 7.94
CA THR A 62 0.08 5.09 7.86
C THR A 62 0.50 5.64 9.22
N ASN A 63 1.66 6.31 9.30
CA ASN A 63 2.07 7.00 10.53
C ASN A 63 1.47 8.41 10.66
N PHE A 64 0.72 8.88 9.66
CA PHE A 64 0.03 10.17 9.66
C PHE A 64 -1.46 9.97 9.33
N ALA A 65 -1.98 10.65 8.31
CA ALA A 65 -3.36 10.51 7.90
C ALA A 65 -3.55 9.42 6.84
N GLY A 66 -4.59 8.61 6.95
CA GLY A 66 -4.97 7.69 5.88
C GLY A 66 -5.35 8.47 4.62
N ILE A 67 -6.21 9.47 4.77
CA ILE A 67 -6.53 10.45 3.72
C ILE A 67 -6.28 11.86 4.27
N PHE A 68 -5.40 12.60 3.61
CA PHE A 68 -5.13 14.00 3.87
C PHE A 68 -5.61 14.84 2.69
N VAL A 69 -6.45 15.83 2.96
CA VAL A 69 -6.87 16.81 1.96
C VAL A 69 -6.65 18.21 2.50
N ASP A 70 -6.13 19.12 1.68
CA ASP A 70 -6.00 20.54 2.05
C ASP A 70 -6.38 21.43 0.87
N SER A 71 -7.22 22.43 1.13
CA SER A 71 -7.63 23.42 0.14
C SER A 71 -8.22 22.76 -1.11
N VAL A 72 -9.09 21.78 -0.90
CA VAL A 72 -9.80 21.05 -1.96
C VAL A 72 -11.25 21.53 -2.06
N ALA A 73 -11.69 21.89 -3.26
CA ALA A 73 -13.08 22.22 -3.54
C ALA A 73 -13.81 21.05 -4.22
N ASN A 74 -15.10 20.88 -3.91
CA ASN A 74 -15.95 19.80 -4.45
C ASN A 74 -15.36 18.40 -4.19
N LEU A 75 -15.03 18.11 -2.93
CA LEU A 75 -14.48 16.83 -2.51
C LEU A 75 -15.60 15.82 -2.23
N SER A 76 -15.44 14.61 -2.78
CA SER A 76 -16.27 13.45 -2.49
C SER A 76 -15.40 12.29 -1.98
N VAL A 77 -15.77 11.74 -0.82
CA VAL A 77 -15.05 10.64 -0.16
C VAL A 77 -16.05 9.53 0.13
N LEU A 78 -15.93 8.41 -0.58
CA LEU A 78 -16.92 7.34 -0.54
C LEU A 78 -16.27 5.98 -0.35
N SER A 79 -16.81 5.16 0.57
CA SER A 79 -16.49 3.73 0.64
C SER A 79 -15.00 3.40 0.78
N ASN A 80 -14.20 4.27 1.40
CA ASN A 80 -12.80 3.98 1.70
C ASN A 80 -12.69 3.23 3.03
N ASP A 81 -11.83 2.22 3.07
CA ASP A 81 -11.46 1.49 4.28
C ASP A 81 -10.10 1.98 4.77
N VAL A 82 -10.09 2.70 5.90
CA VAL A 82 -8.88 3.28 6.47
C VAL A 82 -8.66 2.71 7.86
N GLN A 83 -7.54 2.01 8.03
CA GLN A 83 -7.20 1.30 9.26
C GLN A 83 -5.79 1.66 9.71
N ASN A 84 -5.54 1.63 11.02
CA ASN A 84 -4.19 1.84 11.59
C ASN A 84 -3.53 3.16 11.14
N ALA A 85 -4.33 4.22 10.95
CA ALA A 85 -3.85 5.58 10.74
C ALA A 85 -3.87 6.37 12.06
N GLN A 86 -3.01 7.40 12.18
CA GLN A 86 -3.14 8.35 13.31
C GLN A 86 -4.42 9.17 13.18
N ASP A 87 -4.75 9.56 11.95
CA ASP A 87 -6.04 10.15 11.60
C ASP A 87 -6.57 9.45 10.35
N ASN A 88 -7.80 8.93 10.39
CA ASN A 88 -8.35 8.27 9.21
C ASN A 88 -8.60 9.27 8.08
N PHE A 89 -9.01 10.50 8.42
CA PHE A 89 -9.27 11.55 7.45
C PHE A 89 -9.01 12.92 8.07
N ASN A 90 -8.04 13.64 7.53
CA ASN A 90 -7.69 15.00 7.96
C ASN A 90 -8.01 16.01 6.85
N ASP A 91 -8.86 16.98 7.17
CA ASP A 91 -9.12 18.19 6.38
C ASP A 91 -8.99 19.41 7.30
N PRO A 92 -7.81 20.04 7.35
CA PRO A 92 -7.59 21.23 8.17
C PRO A 92 -8.31 22.48 7.61
N SER A 93 -8.72 22.46 6.34
CA SER A 93 -9.42 23.58 5.70
C SER A 93 -10.92 23.62 6.06
N GLY A 94 -11.48 22.48 6.47
CA GLY A 94 -12.86 22.36 6.94
C GLY A 94 -13.90 22.63 5.84
N MET A 95 -13.55 22.34 4.59
CA MET A 95 -14.41 22.57 3.44
C MET A 95 -15.54 21.53 3.39
N ASP A 96 -16.71 21.93 2.87
CA ASP A 96 -17.93 21.12 2.88
C ASP A 96 -17.71 19.75 2.17
N ILE A 97 -17.96 18.67 2.90
CA ILE A 97 -17.57 17.31 2.55
C ILE A 97 -18.81 16.43 2.43
N THR A 98 -19.04 15.91 1.24
CA THR A 98 -20.07 14.89 1.03
C THR A 98 -19.53 13.54 1.52
N ARG A 99 -19.71 13.25 2.82
CA ARG A 99 -19.23 12.01 3.45
C ARG A 99 -20.23 10.86 3.23
N GLY A 100 -19.84 9.88 2.42
CA GLY A 100 -20.64 8.69 2.13
C GLY A 100 -20.54 7.54 3.14
N SER A 101 -19.61 7.59 4.11
CA SER A 101 -19.43 6.46 5.03
C SER A 101 -18.70 6.83 6.34
N HIS A 102 -19.48 6.79 7.43
CA HIS A 102 -19.17 6.42 8.83
C HIS A 102 -18.18 7.29 9.65
N PRO A 103 -18.48 7.49 10.96
CA PRO A 103 -18.09 8.69 11.70
C PRO A 103 -16.63 8.71 12.15
N HIS A 104 -16.12 9.95 12.21
CA HIS A 104 -14.99 10.40 13.01
C HIS A 104 -15.01 9.78 14.41
N ARG A 105 -14.10 8.83 14.67
CA ARG A 105 -13.74 8.40 16.02
C ARG A 105 -12.49 9.15 16.41
N THR A 106 -12.61 10.20 17.23
CA THR A 106 -11.46 10.77 17.94
C THR A 106 -10.87 9.67 18.84
N PRO A 107 -9.56 9.37 18.80
CA PRO A 107 -8.96 8.51 19.80
C PRO A 107 -9.01 9.24 21.16
N SER A 108 -9.91 8.81 22.06
CA SER A 108 -9.83 9.23 23.45
C SER A 108 -8.59 8.60 24.06
N THR A 109 -7.78 9.41 24.73
CA THR A 109 -6.53 9.05 25.40
C THR A 109 -6.74 8.13 26.61
N THR A 110 -7.35 6.95 26.45
CA THR A 110 -7.31 5.85 27.42
C THR A 110 -7.76 4.56 26.73
N GLU A 111 -6.90 3.94 25.93
CA GLU A 111 -7.00 2.50 25.73
C GLU A 111 -5.82 1.84 26.43
N THR A 112 -6.09 1.41 27.66
CA THR A 112 -5.29 0.42 28.36
C THR A 112 -5.05 -0.74 27.41
N ARG A 113 -3.77 -1.06 27.14
CA ARG A 113 -3.36 -2.23 26.35
C ARG A 113 -3.98 -3.49 26.95
N GLN A 114 -5.14 -3.88 26.45
CA GLN A 114 -5.77 -5.14 26.81
C GLN A 114 -5.28 -6.19 25.83
N SER A 115 -4.29 -6.94 26.30
CA SER A 115 -3.82 -8.19 25.68
C SER A 115 -4.99 -9.14 25.46
N ALA A 116 -5.29 -9.49 24.21
CA ALA A 116 -6.15 -10.62 23.87
C ALA A 116 -5.87 -11.15 22.46
N ALA A 117 -5.32 -12.37 22.44
CA ALA A 117 -5.54 -13.46 21.48
C ALA A 117 -5.36 -13.21 19.96
N ALA A 118 -4.38 -13.93 19.41
CA ALA A 118 -4.07 -14.09 17.99
C ALA A 118 -5.27 -14.51 17.11
N PRO A 119 -5.20 -14.18 15.81
CA PRO A 119 -5.64 -15.09 14.75
C PRO A 119 -4.46 -15.58 13.90
N HIS A 120 -4.64 -16.75 13.31
CA HIS A 120 -3.61 -17.63 12.80
C HIS A 120 -2.85 -17.10 11.57
N SER A 121 -1.55 -16.83 11.71
CA SER A 121 -0.64 -16.76 10.56
C SER A 121 -0.12 -18.16 10.22
N LEU A 122 -0.43 -18.65 9.02
CA LEU A 122 0.25 -19.82 8.45
C LEU A 122 1.68 -19.41 8.08
N VAL A 123 2.61 -19.63 8.99
CA VAL A 123 4.05 -19.45 8.74
C VAL A 123 4.58 -20.73 8.10
N VAL A 124 4.83 -20.72 6.78
CA VAL A 124 5.66 -21.75 6.14
C VAL A 124 7.12 -21.43 6.42
N ALA A 125 7.66 -22.04 7.48
CA ALA A 125 9.09 -21.96 7.79
C ALA A 125 9.87 -22.88 6.84
N VAL A 126 10.72 -22.29 5.99
CA VAL A 126 11.79 -23.03 5.30
C VAL A 126 12.99 -23.08 6.25
N PRO A 127 13.41 -24.26 6.75
CA PRO A 127 14.59 -24.33 7.60
C PRO A 127 15.85 -24.09 6.75
N ARG A 128 16.56 -23.00 7.06
CA ARG A 128 17.93 -22.78 6.59
C ARG A 128 18.89 -23.63 7.44
N THR A 129 19.25 -24.80 6.93
CA THR A 129 20.32 -25.62 7.52
C THR A 129 21.68 -24.99 7.18
N ALA A 130 22.30 -24.31 8.14
CA ALA A 130 23.70 -23.97 8.08
C ALA A 130 24.53 -25.22 8.44
N GLY A 131 25.14 -25.83 7.42
CA GLY A 131 26.01 -27.00 7.58
C GLY A 131 27.25 -26.86 6.70
N THR A 132 28.40 -26.82 7.35
CA THR A 132 29.77 -26.72 6.81
C THR A 132 30.02 -27.59 5.57
N VAL A 133 30.50 -26.97 4.49
CA VAL A 133 30.90 -27.66 3.25
C VAL A 133 32.22 -28.39 3.49
N THR A 134 32.18 -29.72 3.60
CA THR A 134 33.38 -30.57 3.46
C THR A 134 33.46 -31.02 2.00
N PRO A 135 34.56 -30.77 1.27
CA PRO A 135 34.66 -31.15 -0.13
C PRO A 135 34.78 -32.67 -0.27
N ALA A 136 33.79 -33.28 -0.94
CA ALA A 136 33.80 -34.70 -1.29
C ALA A 136 34.82 -34.96 -2.42
N ARG A 137 35.70 -35.93 -2.18
CA ARG A 137 36.73 -36.44 -3.09
C ARG A 137 36.07 -37.20 -4.25
N VAL A 138 36.42 -36.84 -5.48
CA VAL A 138 35.97 -37.50 -6.72
C VAL A 138 36.61 -38.89 -6.84
N PRO A 139 35.84 -39.98 -7.04
CA PRO A 139 36.39 -41.23 -7.55
C PRO A 139 36.50 -41.16 -9.07
N THR A 140 37.72 -41.23 -9.57
CA THR A 140 38.05 -41.41 -10.99
C THR A 140 37.67 -42.82 -11.43
N THR A 141 36.88 -42.98 -12.49
CA THR A 141 36.93 -44.19 -13.33
C THR A 141 36.61 -43.84 -14.78
N ALA A 142 37.41 -44.43 -15.67
CA ALA A 142 37.67 -43.98 -17.03
C ALA A 142 36.69 -44.53 -18.10
N SER A 143 36.57 -43.74 -19.17
CA SER A 143 36.44 -44.09 -20.60
C SER A 143 35.66 -45.32 -21.04
N ARG A 144 34.63 -45.10 -21.90
CA ARG A 144 34.68 -45.60 -23.29
C ARG A 144 33.70 -44.86 -24.22
N ARG A 145 34.27 -44.37 -25.32
CA ARG A 145 33.63 -43.70 -26.47
C ARG A 145 32.99 -44.78 -27.38
N LEU A 146 31.72 -44.62 -27.75
CA LEU A 146 31.09 -45.38 -28.85
C LEU A 146 31.05 -44.50 -30.11
N PRO A 147 31.38 -45.03 -31.30
CA PRO A 147 31.31 -44.27 -32.56
C PRO A 147 29.86 -44.14 -33.07
N PRO A 148 29.56 -43.14 -33.92
CA PRO A 148 28.22 -42.89 -34.44
C PRO A 148 27.79 -43.93 -35.50
N PRO A 149 26.47 -44.10 -35.72
CA PRO A 149 25.95 -45.06 -36.70
C PRO A 149 26.19 -44.61 -38.15
N VAL A 150 26.51 -45.58 -39.01
CA VAL A 150 26.59 -45.42 -40.47
C VAL A 150 25.17 -45.31 -41.02
N GLN A 151 24.87 -44.23 -41.77
CA GLN A 151 23.65 -44.14 -42.57
C GLN A 151 23.89 -44.85 -43.91
N THR A 152 23.01 -45.79 -44.26
CA THR A 152 22.94 -46.47 -45.56
C THR A 152 22.10 -45.69 -46.55
#